data_AF-A0A5P1E2U9-F1
#
_entry.id   AF-A0A5P1E2U9-F1
#
_cell.length_a   1.000
_cell.length_b   1.000
_cell.length_c   1.000
_cell.angle_alpha   90.00
_cell.angle_beta   90.00
_cell.angle_gamma   90.00
#
_symmetry.space_group_name_H-M   'P 1'
#
loop_
_entity.id
_entity.type
_entity.pdbx_description
1 polymer ?
#
loop_
_entity_poly.entity_id
_entity_poly.type
_entity_poly.pdbx_seq_one_letter_code
_entity_poly.pdbx_strand_id
1 'polypeptide(L)'
;MILPDRAYAFFSHTHKAQSENMPLLDKILSERVSLYDYERIIGDDGRMLLAFGKFAGRAGFIDFLHGYLHLGYSTPFLSLGTSYMYSSLAAAKAVIIAFGASEPDGGRPAVAGFIRLHTI
;
A
#
# COMPACT_ATOMS: atom_id res chain seq x y z
N MET A 1 26.00 -4.23 -3.22
CA MET A 1 27.37 -3.74 -2.97
C MET A 1 27.27 -2.31 -2.47
N ILE A 2 27.76 -2.03 -1.26
CA ILE A 2 27.87 -0.67 -0.71
C ILE A 2 29.32 -0.22 -0.91
N LEU A 3 29.51 1.01 -1.39
CA LEU A 3 30.82 1.60 -1.68
C LEU A 3 31.22 2.55 -0.54
N PRO A 4 32.51 2.60 -0.17
CA PRO A 4 33.01 3.45 0.90
C PRO A 4 32.81 4.94 0.63
N ASP A 5 32.68 5.71 1.72
CA ASP A 5 32.61 7.17 1.73
C ASP A 5 31.49 7.75 0.83
N ARG A 6 30.37 7.02 0.70
CA ARG A 6 29.19 7.46 -0.05
C ARG A 6 27.97 7.68 0.84
N ALA A 7 27.04 8.46 0.30
CA ALA A 7 25.70 8.63 0.84
C ALA A 7 24.70 7.73 0.10
N TYR A 8 23.88 6.99 0.86
CA TYR A 8 22.78 6.18 0.32
C TYR A 8 21.46 6.53 1.00
N ALA A 9 20.36 6.51 0.23
CA ALA A 9 19.01 6.73 0.74
C ALA A 9 18.06 5.64 0.25
N PHE A 10 17.59 4.79 1.17
CA PHE A 10 16.67 3.67 0.90
C PHE A 10 16.02 3.15 2.19
N PHE A 11 15.04 2.25 2.07
CA PHE A 11 14.48 1.52 3.21
C PHE A 11 15.48 0.44 3.64
N SER A 12 16.31 0.72 4.64
CA SER A 12 17.33 -0.23 5.08
C SER A 12 16.78 -1.35 5.94
N HIS A 13 15.61 -1.15 6.55
CA HIS A 13 15.00 -2.07 7.52
C HIS A 13 15.94 -2.45 8.69
N THR A 14 16.91 -1.59 9.00
CA THR A 14 17.89 -1.81 10.07
C THR A 14 17.44 -1.21 11.41
N HIS A 15 16.59 -0.18 11.41
CA HIS A 15 16.17 0.52 12.63
C HIS A 15 15.47 -0.39 13.66
N LYS A 16 14.81 -1.45 13.18
CA LYS A 16 14.09 -2.43 14.03
C LYS A 16 14.99 -3.58 14.53
N ALA A 17 16.30 -3.51 14.29
CA ALA A 17 17.27 -4.53 14.66
C ALA A 17 16.90 -5.96 14.20
N GLN A 18 16.32 -6.07 13.01
CA GLN A 18 16.01 -7.38 12.41
C GLN A 18 17.32 -8.07 12.02
N SER A 19 17.52 -9.31 12.48
CA SER A 19 18.77 -10.08 12.31
C SER A 19 19.25 -10.16 10.86
N GLU A 20 18.32 -10.30 9.92
CA GLU A 20 18.58 -10.37 8.48
C GLU A 20 19.26 -9.09 7.93
N ASN A 21 18.98 -7.93 8.53
CA ASN A 21 19.47 -6.63 8.06
C ASN A 21 20.70 -6.13 8.85
N MET A 22 21.08 -6.79 9.95
CA MET A 22 22.24 -6.38 10.75
C MET A 22 23.58 -6.44 9.99
N PRO A 23 23.85 -7.43 9.11
CA PRO A 23 25.07 -7.44 8.30
C PRO A 23 25.20 -6.22 7.37
N LEU A 24 24.07 -5.64 6.94
CA LEU A 24 24.06 -4.41 6.15
C LEU A 24 24.49 -3.21 7.01
N LEU A 25 24.01 -3.14 8.25
CA LEU A 25 24.39 -2.08 9.19
C LEU A 25 25.89 -2.15 9.51
N ASP A 26 26.42 -3.35 9.77
CA ASP A 26 27.85 -3.56 10.01
C ASP A 26 28.70 -3.05 8.84
N LYS A 27 28.26 -3.33 7.61
CA LYS A 27 28.93 -2.85 6.40
C LYS A 27 28.87 -1.33 6.24
N ILE A 28 27.74 -0.71 6.57
CA ILE A 28 27.60 0.75 6.53
C ILE A 28 28.59 1.42 7.50
N LEU A 29 28.73 0.84 8.70
CA LEU A 29 29.67 1.31 9.71
C LEU A 29 31.13 1.10 9.28
N SER A 30 31.47 -0.08 8.76
CA SER A 30 32.85 -0.39 8.36
C SER A 30 33.33 0.47 7.18
N GLU A 31 32.45 0.76 6.23
CA GLU A 31 32.76 1.51 5.01
C GLU A 31 32.60 3.03 5.16
N ARG A 32 32.32 3.53 6.38
CA ARG A 32 32.08 4.96 6.69
C ARG A 32 30.98 5.58 5.82
N VAL A 33 29.94 4.82 5.55
CA VAL A 33 28.83 5.24 4.70
C VAL A 33 27.81 6.04 5.48
N SER A 34 27.31 7.11 4.86
CA SER A 34 26.16 7.84 5.38
C SER A 34 24.87 7.20 4.86
N LEU A 35 24.06 6.65 5.77
CA LEU A 35 22.75 6.08 5.46
C LEU A 35 21.63 7.05 5.85
N TYR A 36 20.80 7.41 4.88
CA TYR A 36 19.54 8.12 5.07
C TYR A 36 18.38 7.12 4.94
N ASP A 37 17.91 6.61 6.08
CA ASP A 37 16.81 5.63 6.08
C ASP A 37 15.46 6.32 5.81
N TYR A 38 14.80 5.95 4.71
CA TYR A 38 13.47 6.48 4.38
C TYR A 38 12.42 6.18 5.46
N GLU A 39 12.59 5.13 6.26
CA GLU A 39 11.69 4.79 7.36
C GLU A 39 11.78 5.82 8.52
N ARG A 40 12.82 6.66 8.55
CA ARG A 40 13.09 7.61 9.64
C ARG A 40 12.98 9.07 9.21
N ILE A 41 12.54 9.34 7.97
CA ILE A 41 12.24 10.70 7.53
C ILE A 41 10.89 11.12 8.11
N ILE A 42 10.95 11.86 9.22
CA ILE A 42 9.80 12.40 9.94
C ILE A 42 9.71 13.92 9.76
N GLY A 43 8.48 14.44 9.70
CA GLY A 43 8.21 15.87 9.70
C GLY A 43 8.17 16.43 11.12
N ASP A 44 8.03 17.76 11.23
CA ASP A 44 7.96 18.48 12.50
C ASP A 44 6.77 18.05 13.37
N ASP A 45 5.73 17.48 12.76
CA ASP A 45 4.56 16.92 13.44
C ASP A 45 4.77 15.48 13.96
N GLY A 46 5.99 14.95 13.84
CA GLY A 46 6.37 13.60 14.24
C GLY A 46 5.85 12.50 13.31
N ARG A 47 5.23 12.84 12.18
CA ARG A 47 4.73 11.86 11.22
C ARG A 47 5.77 11.53 10.17
N MET A 48 5.81 10.26 9.76
CA MET A 48 6.66 9.81 8.66
C MET A 48 6.18 10.45 7.35
N LEU A 49 7.07 11.15 6.66
CA LEU A 49 6.76 11.82 5.40
C LEU A 49 6.64 10.83 4.24
N LEU A 50 7.42 9.76 4.26
CA LEU A 50 7.40 8.69 3.25
C LEU A 50 6.55 7.50 3.71
N ALA A 51 5.23 7.69 3.76
CA ALA A 51 4.28 6.64 4.12
C ALA A 51 3.39 6.21 2.93
N PHE A 52 3.39 4.91 2.62
CA PHE A 52 2.56 4.33 1.55
C PHE A 52 1.21 3.80 2.05
N GLY A 53 0.90 3.92 3.35
CA GLY A 53 -0.27 3.30 3.97
C GLY A 53 -1.61 3.64 3.30
N LYS A 54 -1.77 4.89 2.84
CA LYS A 54 -2.97 5.33 2.12
C LYS A 54 -3.17 4.58 0.80
N PHE A 55 -2.10 4.30 0.07
CA PHE A 55 -2.16 3.57 -1.19
C PHE A 55 -2.31 2.07 -0.96
N ALA A 56 -1.58 1.52 0.01
CA ALA A 56 -1.69 0.12 0.41
C ALA A 56 -3.11 -0.24 0.86
N GLY A 57 -3.77 0.62 1.64
CA GLY A 57 -5.15 0.42 2.06
C GLY A 57 -6.14 0.40 0.88
N ARG A 58 -5.91 1.24 -0.14
CA ARG A 58 -6.74 1.26 -1.35
C ARG A 58 -6.56 0.00 -2.19
N ALA A 59 -5.31 -0.41 -2.40
CA ALA A 59 -5.02 -1.65 -3.13
C ALA A 59 -5.60 -2.86 -2.40
N GLY A 60 -5.37 -2.96 -1.08
CA GLY A 60 -5.91 -4.03 -0.25
C GLY A 60 -7.43 -4.10 -0.23
N PHE A 61 -8.12 -2.96 -0.28
CA PHE A 61 -9.58 -2.93 -0.39
C PHE A 61 -10.07 -3.50 -1.73
N ILE A 62 -9.41 -3.15 -2.84
CA ILE A 62 -9.74 -3.70 -4.17
C ILE A 62 -9.50 -5.21 -4.19
N ASP A 63 -8.35 -5.65 -3.68
CA ASP A 63 -8.00 -7.07 -3.61
C ASP A 63 -8.92 -7.84 -2.66
N PHE A 64 -9.40 -7.21 -1.59
CA PHE A 64 -10.42 -7.78 -0.71
C PHE A 64 -11.77 -7.96 -1.42
N LEU A 65 -12.25 -6.96 -2.17
CA LEU A 65 -13.49 -7.07 -2.94
C LEU A 65 -13.41 -8.18 -3.98
N HIS A 66 -12.28 -8.31 -4.66
CA HIS A 66 -12.00 -9.42 -5.56
C HIS A 66 -11.93 -10.77 -4.81
N GLY A 67 -11.26 -10.79 -3.66
CA GLY A 67 -11.04 -11.98 -2.82
C GLY A 67 -12.29 -12.51 -2.12
N TYR A 68 -13.36 -11.72 -2.03
CA TYR A 68 -14.67 -12.12 -1.48
C TYR A 68 -15.25 -13.38 -2.16
N LEU A 69 -14.78 -13.68 -3.38
CA LEU A 69 -15.00 -14.93 -4.13
C LEU A 69 -14.67 -16.21 -3.33
N HIS A 70 -13.64 -16.19 -2.48
CA HIS A 70 -13.18 -17.41 -1.78
C HIS A 70 -14.06 -17.83 -0.60
N LEU A 71 -15.01 -16.97 -0.19
CA LEU A 71 -15.92 -17.24 0.93
C LEU A 71 -17.27 -17.82 0.48
N GLY A 72 -17.46 -18.10 -0.81
CA GLY A 72 -18.66 -18.75 -1.35
C GLY A 72 -19.84 -17.82 -1.63
N TYR A 73 -19.64 -16.50 -1.56
CA TYR A 73 -20.67 -15.51 -1.90
C TYR A 73 -20.61 -15.15 -3.38
N SER A 74 -21.74 -15.29 -4.08
CA SER A 74 -21.90 -14.74 -5.43
C SER A 74 -22.18 -13.24 -5.31
N THR A 75 -21.18 -12.41 -5.61
CA THR A 75 -21.31 -10.94 -5.56
C THR A 75 -21.01 -10.33 -6.94
N PRO A 76 -21.59 -9.19 -7.31
CA PRO A 76 -21.29 -8.51 -8.58
C PRO A 76 -19.82 -8.08 -8.71
N PHE A 77 -19.09 -8.04 -7.60
CA PHE A 77 -17.67 -7.73 -7.55
C PHE A 77 -16.78 -8.88 -8.04
N LEU A 78 -17.35 -10.03 -8.41
CA LEU A 78 -16.64 -11.18 -8.99
C LEU A 78 -15.82 -10.81 -10.24
N SER A 79 -16.31 -9.84 -11.00
CA SER A 79 -15.71 -9.41 -12.25
C SER A 79 -14.70 -8.27 -12.09
N LEU A 80 -14.44 -7.83 -10.85
CA LEU A 80 -13.38 -6.86 -10.60
C LEU A 80 -12.02 -7.50 -10.87
N GLY A 81 -11.13 -6.77 -11.56
CA GLY A 81 -9.71 -7.08 -11.54
C GLY A 81 -9.11 -6.84 -10.16
N THR A 82 -7.99 -7.51 -9.89
CA THR A 82 -7.11 -7.20 -8.74
C THR A 82 -6.49 -5.81 -8.87
N SER A 83 -6.02 -5.25 -7.76
CA SER A 83 -5.54 -3.88 -7.66
C SER A 83 -4.44 -3.54 -8.66
N TYR A 84 -3.52 -4.47 -8.94
CA TYR A 84 -2.41 -4.28 -9.88
C TYR A 84 -2.87 -4.19 -11.35
N MET A 85 -4.09 -4.61 -11.68
CA MET A 85 -4.61 -4.59 -13.04
C MET A 85 -5.06 -3.18 -13.48
N TYR A 86 -5.17 -2.24 -12.54
CA TYR A 86 -5.56 -0.86 -12.84
C TYR A 86 -4.34 0.05 -12.90
N SER A 87 -4.18 0.75 -14.03
CA SER A 87 -3.08 1.70 -14.26
C SER A 87 -3.21 2.99 -13.43
N SER A 88 -4.39 3.27 -12.89
CA SER A 88 -4.62 4.45 -12.06
C SER A 88 -5.75 4.26 -11.06
N LEU A 89 -5.73 5.08 -10.00
CA LEU A 89 -6.81 5.14 -9.02
C LEU A 89 -8.15 5.54 -9.65
N ALA A 90 -8.13 6.42 -10.66
CA ALA A 90 -9.34 6.85 -11.36
C ALA A 90 -9.97 5.69 -12.13
N ALA A 91 -9.15 4.87 -12.81
CA ALA A 91 -9.61 3.69 -13.51
C ALA A 91 -10.22 2.66 -12.53
N ALA A 92 -9.54 2.37 -11.42
CA ALA A 92 -10.07 1.49 -10.37
C ALA A 92 -11.41 1.99 -9.81
N LYS A 93 -11.50 3.29 -9.49
CA LYS A 93 -12.75 3.92 -9.00
C LYS A 93 -13.89 3.79 -10.00
N ALA A 94 -13.64 4.10 -11.27
CA ALA A 94 -14.68 4.08 -12.31
C ALA A 94 -15.29 2.68 -12.44
N VAL A 95 -14.46 1.65 -12.41
CA VAL A 95 -14.92 0.25 -12.49
C VAL A 95 -15.73 -0.13 -11.25
N ILE A 96 -15.24 0.16 -10.04
CA ILE A 96 -15.97 -0.15 -8.79
C ILE A 96 -17.33 0.57 -8.74
N ILE A 97 -17.39 1.83 -9.16
CA ILE A 97 -18.64 2.61 -9.22
C ILE A 97 -19.61 2.01 -10.24
N ALA A 98 -19.13 1.62 -11.42
CA ALA A 98 -19.96 0.99 -12.45
C ALA A 98 -20.59 -0.32 -11.95
N PHE A 99 -19.82 -1.18 -11.28
CA PHE A 99 -20.34 -2.41 -10.70
C PHE A 99 -21.36 -2.14 -9.58
N GLY A 100 -21.08 -1.18 -8.69
CA GLY A 100 -22.02 -0.79 -7.63
C GLY A 100 -23.34 -0.16 -8.11
N ALA A 101 -23.39 0.32 -9.36
CA ALA A 101 -24.61 0.88 -9.96
C ALA A 101 -25.47 -0.17 -10.70
N SER A 102 -24.92 -1.35 -10.98
CA SER A 102 -25.58 -2.42 -11.74
C SER A 102 -26.45 -3.37 -10.90
N GLU A 103 -26.54 -3.18 -9.57
CA GLU A 103 -27.39 -4.02 -8.72
C GLU A 103 -28.88 -3.66 -8.82
N PRO A 104 -29.79 -4.65 -9.03
CA PRO A 104 -31.20 -4.37 -9.38
C PRO A 104 -32.03 -3.74 -8.25
N ASP A 105 -31.63 -3.87 -6.99
CA ASP A 105 -32.50 -3.60 -5.85
C ASP A 105 -32.16 -2.31 -5.09
N GLY A 106 -31.30 -1.45 -5.65
CA GLY A 106 -30.79 -0.29 -4.91
C GLY A 106 -30.10 -0.68 -3.60
N GLY A 107 -29.74 -1.97 -3.47
CA GLY A 107 -29.00 -2.55 -2.38
C GLY A 107 -27.63 -1.92 -2.43
N ARG A 108 -27.49 -0.73 -1.83
CA ARG A 108 -26.17 -0.22 -1.48
C ARG A 108 -25.57 -1.30 -0.61
N PRO A 109 -24.56 -2.06 -1.05
CA PRO A 109 -23.78 -2.78 -0.08
C PRO A 109 -23.28 -1.70 0.89
N ALA A 110 -23.21 -1.97 2.19
CA ALA A 110 -22.62 -1.01 3.14
C ALA A 110 -21.25 -0.47 2.64
N VAL A 111 -20.60 -1.23 1.76
CA VAL A 111 -19.45 -0.92 0.91
C VAL A 111 -19.61 0.34 0.02
N ALA A 112 -20.74 0.56 -0.67
CA ALA A 112 -20.97 1.75 -1.49
C ALA A 112 -21.15 3.02 -0.64
N GLY A 113 -21.74 2.90 0.54
CA GLY A 113 -21.75 3.96 1.56
C GLY A 113 -20.34 4.28 2.06
N PHE A 114 -19.52 3.26 2.30
CA PHE A 114 -18.13 3.39 2.74
C PHE A 114 -17.21 4.04 1.68
N ILE A 115 -17.40 3.70 0.40
CA ILE A 115 -16.70 4.32 -0.74
C ILE A 115 -17.04 5.81 -0.86
N ARG A 116 -18.28 6.19 -0.54
CA ARG A 116 -18.75 7.58 -0.63
C ARG A 116 -18.42 8.43 0.60
N LEU A 117 -18.23 7.80 1.77
CA LEU A 117 -18.11 8.54 3.02
C LEU A 117 -16.70 8.99 3.37
N HIS A 118 -15.62 8.20 3.22
CA HIS A 118 -14.36 8.64 3.88
C HIS A 118 -12.99 8.40 3.22
N THR A 119 -12.75 7.56 2.22
CA THR A 119 -11.33 7.33 1.86
C THR A 119 -11.04 6.81 0.45
N ILE A 120 -11.21 7.62 -0.59
CA ILE A 120 -10.43 7.46 -1.84
C ILE A 120 -10.19 8.79 -2.54
#